data_AF-A0A0N4T8N7-F1
#
_entry.id   AF-A0A0N4T8N7-F1
#
_cell.length_a   1.000
_cell.length_b   1.000
_cell.length_c   1.000
_cell.angle_alpha   90.00
_cell.angle_beta   90.00
_cell.angle_gamma   90.00
#
_symmetry.space_group_name_H-M   'P 1'
#
loop_
_entity.id
_entity.type
_entity.pdbx_description
1 polymer ?
#
loop_
_entity_poly.entity_id
_entity_poly.type
_entity_poly.pdbx_seq_one_letter_code
_entity_poly.pdbx_strand_id
1 'polypeptide(L)'
;QLKPFQIECDSRTKKISEILDILIDNSTYDKRLRPKHGEEPVNVGITIHVSSVSAISEVNMDFTIDFYLRQTWNDPRLAFSHYLYDIVENNIDSLTVN
;
A
#
# COMPACT_ATOMS: atom_id res chain seq x y z
N GLN A 1 -44.83 8.14 10.45
CA GLN A 1 -43.50 8.76 10.37
C GLN A 1 -42.51 7.68 9.95
N LEU A 2 -41.83 7.85 8.82
CA LEU A 2 -40.83 6.89 8.35
C LEU A 2 -39.53 7.13 9.15
N LYS A 3 -39.05 6.13 9.88
CA LYS A 3 -37.73 6.20 10.52
C LYS A 3 -36.67 6.27 9.40
N PRO A 4 -35.64 7.13 9.52
CA PRO A 4 -34.58 7.19 8.52
C PRO A 4 -33.86 5.85 8.45
N PHE A 5 -33.62 5.38 7.23
CA PHE A 5 -32.82 4.19 6.94
C PHE A 5 -31.39 4.43 7.42
N GLN A 6 -31.04 3.88 8.57
CA GLN A 6 -29.67 3.89 9.07
C GLN A 6 -28.90 2.83 8.28
N ILE A 7 -27.96 3.25 7.43
CA ILE A 7 -26.95 2.34 6.90
C ILE A 7 -25.99 2.06 8.06
N GLU A 8 -26.26 0.98 8.79
CA GLU A 8 -25.33 0.49 9.80
C GLU A 8 -24.10 -0.08 9.09
N CYS A 9 -23.02 0.72 9.05
CA CYS A 9 -21.76 0.25 8.48
C CYS A 9 -21.23 -0.91 9.33
N ASP A 10 -20.87 -2.02 8.69
CA ASP A 10 -20.29 -3.21 9.32
C ASP A 10 -19.19 -2.79 10.31
N SER A 11 -19.26 -3.32 11.54
CA SER A 11 -18.34 -2.98 12.63
C SER A 11 -16.88 -3.16 12.23
N ARG A 12 -16.59 -4.19 11.41
CA ARG A 12 -15.25 -4.44 10.88
C ARG A 12 -14.79 -3.34 9.94
N THR A 13 -15.68 -2.86 9.05
CA THR A 13 -15.37 -1.77 8.13
C THR A 13 -15.05 -0.49 8.91
N LYS A 14 -15.81 -0.17 9.97
CA LYS A 14 -15.53 1.00 10.83
C LYS A 14 -14.14 0.90 11.46
N LYS A 15 -13.80 -0.25 12.04
CA LYS A 15 -12.49 -0.47 12.65
C LYS A 15 -11.34 -0.39 11.63
N ILE A 16 -11.52 -0.92 10.41
CA ILE A 16 -10.51 -0.77 9.34
C ILE A 16 -10.34 0.69 8.95
N SER A 17 -11.43 1.46 8.83
CA SER A 17 -11.35 2.90 8.57
C SER A 17 -10.58 3.64 9.66
N GLU A 18 -10.85 3.35 10.94
CA GLU A 18 -10.11 3.94 12.07
C GLU A 18 -8.61 3.65 12.00
N ILE A 19 -8.21 2.43 11.64
CA ILE A 19 -6.80 2.08 11.45
C ILE A 19 -6.18 2.91 10.33
N LEU A 20 -6.86 3.02 9.18
CA LEU A 20 -6.35 3.80 8.06
C LEU A 20 -6.17 5.27 8.43
N ASP A 21 -7.13 5.86 9.16
CA ASP A 21 -7.07 7.24 9.62
C ASP A 21 -5.84 7.48 10.53
N ILE A 22 -5.51 6.52 11.40
CA ILE A 22 -4.33 6.61 12.27
C ILE A 22 -3.03 6.50 11.46
N LEU A 23 -2.95 5.57 10.50
CA LEU A 23 -1.72 5.34 9.72
C LEU A 23 -1.37 6.52 8.80
N ILE A 24 -2.36 7.27 8.32
CA ILE A 24 -2.18 8.38 7.40
C ILE A 24 -2.29 9.75 8.08
N ASP A 25 -2.40 9.79 9.41
CA ASP A 25 -2.49 11.04 10.14
C ASP A 25 -1.25 11.89 9.90
N ASN A 26 -1.44 13.13 9.48
CA ASN A 26 -0.35 14.05 9.14
C ASN A 26 0.51 14.41 10.37
N SER A 27 0.02 14.16 11.59
CA SER A 27 0.79 14.39 12.81
C SER A 27 1.87 13.32 13.05
N THR A 28 1.67 12.10 12.54
CA THR A 28 2.53 10.93 12.75
C THR A 28 3.22 10.46 11.46
N TYR A 29 2.56 10.61 10.31
CA TYR A 29 3.04 10.18 9.00
C TYR A 29 3.25 11.37 8.04
N ASP A 30 4.49 11.85 7.96
CA ASP A 30 4.89 12.81 6.91
C ASP A 30 5.34 12.06 5.64
N LYS A 31 4.49 12.09 4.61
CA LYS A 31 4.73 11.50 3.29
C LYS A 31 5.89 12.12 2.50
N ARG A 32 6.38 13.31 2.89
CA ARG A 32 7.53 13.97 2.24
C ARG A 32 8.85 13.35 2.68
N LEU A 33 8.84 12.65 3.81
CA LEU A 33 10.02 12.01 4.37
C LEU A 33 10.04 10.53 3.98
N ARG A 34 11.16 10.11 3.41
CA ARG A 34 11.44 8.68 3.19
C ARG A 34 11.41 7.92 4.52
N PRO A 35 11.07 6.62 4.52
CA PRO A 35 11.26 5.78 5.69
C PRO A 35 12.72 5.85 6.15
N LYS A 36 12.96 5.83 7.47
CA LYS A 36 14.32 5.89 8.05
C LYS A 36 15.10 7.12 7.57
N HIS A 37 14.44 8.28 7.47
CA HIS A 37 15.08 9.54 7.09
C HIS A 37 16.20 9.88 8.07
N GLY A 38 17.40 10.19 7.56
CA GLY A 38 18.59 10.45 8.40
C GLY A 38 19.32 9.20 8.90
N GLU A 39 18.79 8.00 8.65
CA GLU A 39 19.38 6.73 9.06
C GLU A 39 19.83 5.91 7.82
N GLU A 40 19.69 4.59 7.91
CA GLU A 40 20.09 3.64 6.87
C GLU A 40 19.27 3.79 5.57
N PRO A 41 19.86 3.42 4.42
CA PRO A 41 19.15 3.40 3.14
C PRO A 41 17.95 2.45 3.18
N VAL A 42 16.89 2.83 2.44
CA VAL A 42 15.74 1.96 2.22
C VAL A 42 16.02 1.05 1.03
N ASN A 43 15.92 -0.26 1.23
CA ASN A 43 16.01 -1.22 0.14
C ASN A 43 14.71 -1.20 -0.68
N VAL A 44 14.82 -0.81 -1.94
CA VAL A 44 13.70 -0.79 -2.89
C VAL A 44 13.89 -1.94 -3.89
N GLY A 45 12.98 -2.91 -3.85
CA GLY A 45 12.85 -3.95 -4.85
C GLY A 45 12.14 -3.41 -6.08
N ILE A 46 12.73 -3.62 -7.26
CA ILE A 46 12.15 -3.25 -8.54
C ILE A 46 11.88 -4.52 -9.33
N THR A 47 10.69 -4.65 -9.90
CA THR A 47 10.37 -5.71 -10.85
C THR A 47 9.75 -5.10 -12.10
N ILE A 48 10.28 -5.49 -13.25
CA ILE A 48 9.80 -5.08 -14.56
C ILE A 48 9.24 -6.30 -15.26
N HIS A 49 7.99 -6.22 -15.70
CA HIS A 49 7.40 -7.22 -16.58
C HIS A 49 7.08 -6.57 -17.92
N VAL A 50 7.79 -6.99 -18.97
CA VAL A 50 7.60 -6.47 -20.32
C VAL A 50 6.44 -7.20 -20.98
N SER A 51 5.41 -6.45 -21.35
CA SER A 51 4.23 -6.96 -22.06
C SER A 51 4.45 -6.96 -23.57
N SER A 52 4.98 -5.85 -24.10
CA SER A 52 5.19 -5.69 -25.54
C SER A 52 6.40 -4.80 -25.83
N VAL A 53 7.05 -5.05 -26.97
CA VAL A 53 7.99 -4.14 -27.60
C VAL A 53 7.49 -3.95 -29.03
N SER A 54 7.27 -2.71 -29.45
CA SER A 54 6.54 -2.42 -30.69
C SER A 54 7.32 -1.53 -31.65
N ALA A 55 7.23 -0.22 -31.49
CA ALA A 55 7.71 0.76 -32.45
C ALA A 55 9.24 0.84 -32.48
N ILE A 56 9.91 -0.10 -33.16
CA ILE A 56 11.36 -0.13 -33.35
C ILE A 56 11.71 0.72 -34.58
N SER A 57 12.46 1.79 -34.38
CA SER A 57 13.02 2.63 -35.44
C SER A 57 14.55 2.52 -35.42
N GLU A 58 15.12 1.79 -36.38
CA GLU A 58 16.58 1.61 -36.48
C GLU A 58 17.31 2.91 -36.84
N VAL A 59 16.70 3.73 -37.71
CA VAL A 59 17.27 5.02 -38.15
C VAL A 59 17.38 6.02 -37.00
N ASN A 60 16.40 6.02 -36.10
CA ASN A 60 16.37 6.94 -34.96
C ASN A 60 16.90 6.29 -33.66
N MET A 61 17.16 4.98 -33.69
CA MET A 61 17.53 4.15 -32.53
C MET A 61 16.50 4.22 -31.38
N ASP A 62 15.22 4.33 -31.71
CA ASP A 62 14.12 4.44 -30.73
C ASP A 62 13.28 3.17 -30.69
N PHE A 63 12.78 2.85 -29.50
CA PHE A 63 11.82 1.75 -29.30
C PHE A 63 10.74 2.12 -28.27
N THR A 64 9.52 1.65 -28.49
CA THR A 64 8.42 1.75 -27.51
C THR A 64 8.22 0.42 -26.79
N ILE A 65 8.16 0.46 -25.46
CA ILE A 65 7.89 -0.71 -24.61
C ILE A 65 6.65 -0.46 -23.76
N ASP A 66 5.77 -1.46 -23.73
CA ASP A 66 4.72 -1.55 -22.72
C ASP A 66 5.19 -2.50 -21.60
N PHE A 67 5.30 -1.99 -20.37
CA PHE A 67 5.73 -2.80 -19.23
C PHE A 67 5.00 -2.43 -17.95
N TYR A 68 4.90 -3.41 -17.05
CA TYR A 68 4.49 -3.18 -15.66
C TYR A 68 5.73 -2.96 -14.80
N LEU A 69 5.78 -1.79 -14.16
CA LEU A 69 6.77 -1.47 -13.14
C LEU A 69 6.17 -1.72 -11.76
N ARG A 70 6.76 -2.64 -11.00
CA ARG A 70 6.43 -2.85 -9.58
C ARG A 70 7.58 -2.38 -8.72
N GLN A 71 7.24 -1.69 -7.64
CA GLN A 71 8.17 -1.24 -6.62
C GLN A 71 7.71 -1.77 -5.27
N THR A 72 8.65 -2.32 -4.50
CA THR A 72 8.38 -2.88 -3.17
C THR A 72 9.42 -2.36 -2.20
N TRP A 73 8.99 -1.75 -1.10
CA TRP A 73 9.87 -1.36 0.00
C TRP A 73 9.16 -1.58 1.33
N ASN A 74 9.94 -1.68 2.41
CA ASN A 74 9.42 -1.80 3.76
C ASN A 74 9.36 -0.42 4.42
N ASP A 75 8.17 0.01 4.85
CA ASP A 75 7.98 1.21 5.68
C ASP A 75 7.44 0.82 7.07
N PRO A 76 8.29 0.82 8.11
CA PRO A 76 7.88 0.47 9.46
C PRO A 76 6.76 1.35 10.03
N ARG A 77 6.59 2.58 9.53
CA ARG A 77 5.58 3.54 10.01
C ARG A 77 4.16 3.13 9.64
N LEU A 78 4.01 2.32 8.60
CA LEU A 78 2.72 1.83 8.13
C LEU A 78 2.34 0.47 8.76
N ALA A 79 3.07 0.02 9.78
CA ALA A 79 2.75 -1.21 10.48
C ALA A 79 1.47 -1.05 11.32
N PHE A 80 0.50 -1.94 11.11
CA PHE A 80 -0.82 -1.86 11.74
C PHE A 80 -1.18 -3.04 12.65
N SER A 81 -0.25 -3.99 12.83
CA SER A 81 -0.46 -5.20 13.63
C SER A 81 -0.89 -4.88 15.07
N HIS A 82 -0.39 -3.78 15.65
CA HIS A 82 -0.76 -3.36 17.00
C HIS A 82 -2.25 -2.98 17.12
N TYR A 83 -2.84 -2.42 16.06
CA TYR A 83 -4.25 -2.02 16.04
C TYR A 83 -5.22 -3.18 15.73
N LEU A 84 -4.69 -4.32 15.28
CA LEU A 84 -5.50 -5.50 14.96
C LEU A 84 -5.73 -6.44 16.16
N TYR A 85 -5.01 -6.27 17.27
CA TYR A 85 -5.19 -7.11 18.45
C TYR A 85 -6.63 -7.04 19.00
N ASP A 86 -7.32 -5.91 18.84
CA ASP A 86 -8.72 -5.72 19.26
C ASP A 86 -9.75 -6.12 18.16
N ILE A 87 -9.29 -6.50 16.96
CA ILE A 87 -10.15 -6.88 15.82
C ILE A 87 -10.12 -8.39 15.59
N VAL A 88 -8.96 -9.01 15.80
CA VAL A 88 -8.71 -10.42 15.50
C VAL A 88 -8.60 -11.19 16.81
N GLU A 89 -9.72 -11.35 17.52
CA GLU A 89 -9.88 -12.56 18.32
C GLU A 89 -9.95 -13.73 17.33
N ASN A 90 -8.80 -14.39 17.17
CA ASN A 90 -8.50 -15.62 16.41
C ASN A 90 -7.96 -15.44 14.97
N ASN A 91 -6.63 -15.63 14.89
CA ASN A 91 -5.97 -16.56 13.97
C ASN A 91 -5.80 -16.15 12.50
N ILE A 92 -5.08 -15.05 12.22
CA ILE A 92 -4.46 -14.82 10.90
C ILE A 92 -3.00 -14.38 11.10
N ASP A 93 -2.08 -15.35 11.03
CA ASP A 93 -0.63 -15.13 11.23
C ASP A 93 0.10 -14.60 9.99
N SER A 94 -0.54 -14.49 8.83
CA SER A 94 0.06 -13.85 7.65
C SER A 94 -0.96 -13.48 6.57
N LEU A 95 -0.68 -12.41 5.82
CA LEU A 95 -1.44 -12.00 4.62
C LEU A 95 -0.70 -12.30 3.31
N THR A 96 0.39 -13.07 3.36
CA THR A 96 1.12 -13.49 2.16
C THR A 96 0.68 -14.89 1.74
N VAL A 97 0.06 -14.99 0.57
CA VAL A 97 -0.17 -16.27 -0.12
C VAL A 97 1.13 -16.65 -0.84
N ASN A 98 1.62 -17.88 -0.62
CA ASN A 98 2.73 -18.48 -1.37
C ASN A 98 2.40 -18.64 -2.85
#